data_AF-A0A8T8SMX2-F1
#
_entry.id   AF-A0A8T8SMX2-F1
#
_cell.length_a   1.000
_cell.length_b   1.000
_cell.length_c   1.000
_cell.angle_alpha   90.00
_cell.angle_beta   90.00
_cell.angle_gamma   90.00
#
_symmetry.space_group_name_H-M   'P 1'
#
loop_
_entity.id
_entity.type
_entity.pdbx_description
1 polymer ?
#
loop_
_entity_poly.entity_id
_entity_poly.type
_entity_poly.pdbx_seq_one_letter_code
_entity_poly.pdbx_strand_id
1 'polypeptide(L)'
;MSSATSNSPPTSHTTEFVAVESGVSTPATTVSNSSSYASTRPLTIGANGVHVKVQVPSYQDGWLASQLLREGFESSYNKARRGSNDGTRPALPRSDSSDETETPVGSTLPNGAEPAHVSLTAAFLGFAARKANEEPDAPIIDCVKALWTFFHSEYLTVSKSNSVDIHSVAMNAAAFDEESRTTLLCDYFTAYVTLEKQGKSPLLPTPKLLNLARNGKAGIFALFGGQGTNEVYFNELQVLFNTYRPLVEPLIVIATKTLQAHVEQATLEGFSSFYLPGLNVHAWLTGAQPLPSVGYLGSIPVSLPLIGLTQLVQFLVSLRASGLTPREFRARFQGATGHSQGIVSAVVVATSDSLETFESNVIKGLGLLFHIGKRGQEAFPAFSIEPAVIGDAMTGGEGVPTPMLAVSGLDEKALNKYINATNSHLDEVDQVGISLYNGTHRYVVTGQPRALCGLVTSLRAVRADPDANQGRVPFSLRKPNFTMRFLPVNLPFHSPYLRGVSDRIASEYYSGVDLWSPEELAIEVRDTFDGSDLRAHKEEGVLRSILRQIFDRPVHWIKATNVDPSVTHCVDFGTGGLSGIGGLTAYNLQGRGVRVIIASGMHRETAELYDLHKVQSEERWSDAFRPRLVKTE
;
A
#
# COMPACT_ATOMS: atom_id res chain seq x y z
N MET A 1 -54.95 23.49 -31.21
CA MET A 1 -53.91 24.51 -30.92
C MET A 1 -52.60 23.74 -30.74
N SER A 2 -52.10 23.11 -31.81
CA SER A 2 -51.03 23.62 -32.72
C SER A 2 -49.71 23.82 -31.97
N SER A 3 -48.86 22.79 -31.85
CA SER A 3 -47.82 22.30 -32.80
C SER A 3 -46.46 22.96 -32.51
N ALA A 4 -45.43 22.28 -31.98
CA ALA A 4 -44.54 21.25 -32.57
C ALA A 4 -43.38 21.79 -33.43
N THR A 5 -42.24 21.06 -33.40
CA THR A 5 -41.02 21.06 -34.25
C THR A 5 -39.93 22.11 -33.91
N SER A 6 -38.68 21.75 -33.54
CA SER A 6 -37.61 20.95 -34.19
C SER A 6 -36.97 21.64 -35.41
N ASN A 7 -35.66 21.89 -35.37
CA ASN A 7 -34.65 21.46 -36.37
C ASN A 7 -33.33 22.23 -36.26
N SER A 8 -32.23 21.46 -36.33
CA SER A 8 -30.86 21.87 -36.63
C SER A 8 -30.68 22.20 -38.14
N PRO A 9 -29.44 22.33 -38.65
CA PRO A 9 -28.58 23.51 -38.82
C PRO A 9 -28.51 23.97 -40.31
N PRO A 10 -27.56 24.87 -40.68
CA PRO A 10 -26.95 24.71 -41.99
C PRO A 10 -25.41 24.75 -41.95
N THR A 11 -24.83 23.80 -42.69
CA THR A 11 -23.45 23.78 -43.18
C THR A 11 -23.32 24.63 -44.45
N SER A 12 -22.25 25.43 -44.59
CA SER A 12 -21.65 25.71 -45.89
C SER A 12 -20.17 26.09 -45.75
N HIS A 13 -19.32 25.29 -46.37
CA HIS A 13 -17.94 25.64 -46.74
C HIS A 13 -17.94 26.78 -47.76
N THR A 14 -17.00 27.71 -47.64
CA THR A 14 -16.24 28.24 -48.79
C THR A 14 -14.96 28.94 -48.32
N THR A 15 -13.87 28.49 -48.94
CA THR A 15 -12.54 29.07 -49.07
C THR A 15 -12.56 30.49 -49.61
N GLU A 16 -11.67 31.36 -49.13
CA GLU A 16 -11.17 32.46 -49.96
C GLU A 16 -9.70 32.80 -49.64
N PHE A 17 -8.90 32.65 -50.70
CA PHE A 17 -7.53 33.12 -50.86
C PHE A 17 -7.51 34.65 -51.00
N VAL A 18 -6.44 35.29 -50.54
CA VAL A 18 -6.01 36.61 -51.03
C VAL A 18 -4.55 36.52 -51.47
N ALA A 19 -4.25 37.03 -52.66
CA ALA A 19 -2.96 36.94 -53.34
C ALA A 19 -2.28 38.32 -53.48
N VAL A 20 -0.97 38.33 -53.18
CA VAL A 20 0.19 38.96 -53.87
C VAL A 20 0.23 40.48 -54.12
N GLU A 21 1.34 41.12 -53.70
CA GLU A 21 2.30 41.91 -54.52
C GLU A 21 3.52 42.28 -53.64
N SER A 22 4.69 41.65 -53.80
CA SER A 22 5.85 42.02 -54.64
C SER A 22 6.42 43.44 -54.39
N GLY A 23 7.47 43.51 -53.57
CA GLY A 23 8.33 44.68 -53.43
C GLY A 23 9.77 44.25 -53.13
N VAL A 24 10.67 44.54 -54.07
CA VAL A 24 12.10 44.24 -54.04
C VAL A 24 12.83 45.18 -53.08
N SER A 25 13.64 44.64 -52.14
CA SER A 25 14.81 45.36 -51.59
C SER A 25 15.87 44.39 -51.04
N THR A 26 17.10 44.63 -51.46
CA THR A 26 18.38 43.94 -51.21
C THR A 26 18.82 43.82 -49.73
N PRO A 27 19.81 42.96 -49.39
CA PRO A 27 19.83 42.18 -48.16
C PRO A 27 20.51 42.90 -46.99
N ALA A 28 19.88 42.81 -45.82
CA ALA A 28 20.55 43.01 -44.53
C ALA A 28 20.89 41.64 -43.94
N THR A 29 22.16 41.48 -43.59
CA THR A 29 22.75 40.33 -42.93
C THR A 29 22.04 40.03 -41.61
N THR A 30 21.13 39.04 -41.59
CA THR A 30 20.59 38.49 -40.35
C THR A 30 21.14 37.10 -40.14
N VAL A 31 22.04 37.02 -39.17
CA VAL A 31 22.63 35.80 -38.62
C VAL A 31 21.50 34.89 -38.16
N SER A 32 21.51 33.67 -38.69
CA SER A 32 20.67 32.56 -38.27
C SER A 32 20.91 32.24 -36.79
N ASN A 33 19.93 32.49 -35.92
CA ASN A 33 19.88 31.83 -34.62
C ASN A 33 19.45 30.37 -34.84
N SER A 34 20.44 29.52 -35.09
CA SER A 34 20.30 28.08 -34.98
C SER A 34 19.97 27.71 -33.53
N SER A 35 18.98 26.83 -33.35
CA SER A 35 18.69 26.11 -32.12
C SER A 35 19.96 25.61 -31.43
N SER A 36 20.22 26.02 -30.18
CA SER A 36 21.35 25.53 -29.40
C SER A 36 21.12 24.05 -29.06
N TYR A 37 21.76 23.15 -29.79
CA TYR A 37 21.97 21.78 -29.30
C TYR A 37 22.82 21.90 -28.02
N ALA A 38 22.28 21.48 -26.88
CA ALA A 38 23.07 21.35 -25.67
C ALA A 38 24.19 20.33 -25.96
N SER A 39 25.44 20.80 -25.99
CA SER A 39 26.59 19.95 -26.27
C SER A 39 26.78 18.96 -25.11
N THR A 40 26.87 17.66 -25.42
CA THR A 40 27.08 16.58 -24.46
C THR A 40 28.44 15.91 -24.67
N ARG A 41 28.98 15.30 -23.61
CA ARG A 41 30.25 14.55 -23.66
C ARG A 41 30.06 13.19 -22.98
N PRO A 42 30.62 12.09 -23.54
CA PRO A 42 30.53 10.79 -22.91
C PRO A 42 31.40 10.72 -21.64
N LEU A 43 30.77 10.35 -20.52
CA LEU A 43 31.39 9.99 -19.26
C LEU A 43 31.29 8.47 -19.09
N THR A 44 32.43 7.79 -18.99
CA THR A 44 32.46 6.37 -18.63
C THR A 44 32.45 6.23 -17.12
N ILE A 45 31.48 5.49 -16.58
CA ILE A 45 31.42 5.04 -15.19
C ILE A 45 31.78 3.56 -15.14
N GLY A 46 32.64 3.16 -14.20
CA GLY A 46 33.11 1.79 -14.09
C GLY A 46 33.07 1.27 -12.66
N ALA A 47 32.54 0.06 -12.46
CA ALA A 47 32.66 -0.66 -11.20
C ALA A 47 32.59 -2.19 -11.43
N ASN A 48 33.42 -2.96 -10.72
CA ASN A 48 33.41 -4.43 -10.75
C ASN A 48 33.44 -5.05 -12.17
N GLY A 49 34.25 -4.49 -13.08
CA GLY A 49 34.35 -4.95 -14.48
C GLY A 49 33.22 -4.47 -15.40
N VAL A 50 32.16 -3.87 -14.84
CA VAL A 50 31.03 -3.29 -15.59
C VAL A 50 31.33 -1.84 -15.93
N HIS A 51 31.09 -1.46 -17.18
CA HIS A 51 31.36 -0.12 -17.69
C HIS A 51 30.17 0.42 -18.46
N VAL A 52 29.68 1.59 -18.08
CA VAL A 52 28.55 2.26 -18.74
C VAL A 52 29.02 3.63 -19.24
N LYS A 53 28.61 4.01 -20.46
CA LYS A 53 28.91 5.33 -21.04
C LYS A 53 27.65 6.19 -21.03
N VAL A 54 27.67 7.27 -20.26
CA VAL A 54 26.55 8.21 -20.13
C VAL A 54 26.89 9.53 -20.81
N GLN A 55 25.94 10.11 -21.53
CA GLN A 55 26.08 11.47 -22.06
C GLN A 55 25.78 12.50 -20.96
N VAL A 56 26.75 13.34 -20.61
CA VAL A 56 26.63 14.41 -19.60
C VAL A 56 26.87 15.78 -20.22
N PRO A 57 26.52 16.90 -19.56
CA PRO A 57 26.75 18.24 -20.13
C PRO A 57 28.23 18.51 -20.41
N SER A 58 28.53 19.12 -21.56
CA SER A 58 29.93 19.36 -21.98
C SER A 58 30.45 20.76 -21.70
N TYR A 59 29.62 21.67 -21.18
CA TYR A 59 30.11 22.98 -20.73
C TYR A 59 31.05 22.80 -19.54
N GLN A 60 32.03 23.69 -19.39
CA GLN A 60 33.20 23.49 -18.53
C GLN A 60 32.82 23.04 -17.10
N ASP A 61 31.93 23.75 -16.44
CA ASP A 61 31.54 23.47 -15.06
C ASP A 61 30.72 22.17 -14.95
N GLY A 62 29.81 21.92 -15.90
CA GLY A 62 28.99 20.70 -15.96
C GLY A 62 29.83 19.45 -16.18
N TRP A 63 30.83 19.53 -17.06
CA TRP A 63 31.77 18.43 -17.30
C TRP A 63 32.63 18.18 -16.06
N LEU A 64 33.19 19.24 -15.45
CA LEU A 64 34.02 19.12 -14.26
C LEU A 64 33.24 18.50 -13.09
N ALA A 65 32.02 18.99 -12.82
CA ALA A 65 31.14 18.42 -11.80
C ALA A 65 30.86 16.93 -12.04
N SER A 66 30.60 16.55 -13.30
CA SER A 66 30.37 15.15 -13.68
C SER A 66 31.59 14.26 -13.44
N GLN A 67 32.81 14.76 -13.69
CA GLN A 67 34.04 14.04 -13.40
C GLN A 67 34.28 13.86 -11.89
N LEU A 68 34.07 14.93 -11.10
CA LEU A 68 34.20 14.88 -9.64
C LEU A 68 33.19 13.91 -9.01
N LEU A 69 31.95 13.90 -9.51
CA LEU A 69 30.94 12.94 -9.08
C LEU A 69 31.38 11.50 -9.37
N ARG A 70 31.89 11.22 -10.58
CA ARG A 70 32.39 9.89 -10.94
C ARG A 70 33.54 9.47 -10.02
N GLU A 71 34.54 10.31 -9.83
CA GLU A 71 35.71 9.99 -8.98
C GLU A 71 35.28 9.75 -7.52
N GLY A 72 34.37 10.58 -7.00
CA GLY A 72 33.78 10.40 -5.68
C GLY A 72 32.99 9.10 -5.56
N PHE A 73 32.21 8.76 -6.59
CA PHE A 73 31.45 7.51 -6.65
C PHE A 73 32.38 6.29 -6.67
N GLU A 74 33.36 6.25 -7.59
CA GLU A 74 34.31 5.14 -7.70
C GLU A 74 35.10 4.94 -6.40
N SER A 75 35.51 6.03 -5.74
CA SER A 75 36.16 5.98 -4.43
C SER A 75 35.25 5.40 -3.34
N SER A 76 34.02 5.90 -3.23
CA SER A 76 33.02 5.44 -2.25
C SER A 76 32.66 3.97 -2.47
N TYR A 77 32.43 3.59 -3.73
CA TYR A 77 32.06 2.25 -4.15
C TYR A 77 33.17 1.23 -3.85
N ASN A 78 34.43 1.60 -4.12
CA ASN A 78 35.59 0.76 -3.79
C ASN A 78 35.87 0.69 -2.27
N LYS A 79 35.55 1.74 -1.51
CA LYS A 79 35.72 1.76 -0.04
C LYS A 79 34.72 0.87 0.67
N ALA A 80 33.45 0.84 0.22
CA ALA A 80 32.44 -0.09 0.73
C ALA A 80 32.90 -1.56 0.61
N ARG A 81 33.73 -1.87 -0.40
CA ARG A 81 34.32 -3.21 -0.61
C ARG A 81 35.47 -3.55 0.34
N ARG A 82 36.24 -2.57 0.82
CA ARG A 82 37.38 -2.80 1.74
C ARG A 82 36.95 -2.90 3.21
N GLY A 83 35.75 -2.42 3.53
CA GLY A 83 35.20 -2.39 4.90
C GLY A 83 34.15 -3.46 5.21
N SER A 84 33.82 -4.38 4.30
CA SER A 84 32.73 -5.34 4.53
C SER A 84 33.14 -6.51 5.44
N ASN A 85 33.22 -6.23 6.74
CA ASN A 85 32.65 -7.11 7.77
C ASN A 85 31.29 -6.58 8.26
N ASP A 86 30.75 -5.55 7.61
CA ASP A 86 29.46 -4.93 7.95
C ASP A 86 28.48 -5.09 6.78
N GLY A 87 27.37 -5.78 7.04
CA GLY A 87 26.47 -6.36 6.03
C GLY A 87 25.40 -5.41 5.51
N THR A 88 25.78 -4.28 4.91
CA THR A 88 24.80 -3.27 4.43
C THR A 88 24.83 -2.94 2.94
N ARG A 89 25.60 -3.65 2.10
CA ARG A 89 25.47 -3.57 0.63
C ARG A 89 25.88 -4.89 -0.05
N PRO A 90 25.14 -5.38 -1.06
CA PRO A 90 25.54 -6.58 -1.79
C PRO A 90 26.57 -6.23 -2.87
N ALA A 91 27.49 -7.15 -3.11
CA ALA A 91 28.40 -7.10 -4.25
C ALA A 91 27.63 -7.30 -5.55
N LEU A 92 27.95 -6.53 -6.60
CA LEU A 92 27.44 -6.81 -7.95
C LEU A 92 27.73 -8.28 -8.34
N PRO A 93 26.80 -8.99 -8.99
CA PRO A 93 27.08 -10.31 -9.55
C PRO A 93 28.27 -10.20 -10.53
N ARG A 94 29.24 -11.11 -10.38
CA ARG A 94 30.44 -11.18 -11.23
C ARG A 94 30.06 -11.61 -12.65
N SER A 95 30.75 -11.03 -13.63
CA SER A 95 30.73 -11.46 -15.04
C SER A 95 31.97 -12.30 -15.41
N ASP A 96 32.39 -13.23 -14.54
CA ASP A 96 33.51 -14.13 -14.87
C ASP A 96 32.97 -15.43 -15.45
N SER A 97 32.72 -15.45 -16.77
CA SER A 97 32.58 -16.68 -17.55
C SER A 97 33.84 -16.87 -18.39
N SER A 98 34.82 -17.60 -17.84
CA SER A 98 35.94 -18.14 -18.61
C SER A 98 35.88 -19.66 -18.74
N ASP A 99 34.69 -20.25 -18.66
CA ASP A 99 34.45 -21.63 -19.07
C ASP A 99 33.53 -21.63 -20.30
N GLU A 100 34.11 -22.01 -21.44
CA GLU A 100 33.36 -22.37 -22.64
C GLU A 100 32.55 -23.64 -22.35
N THR A 101 31.37 -23.50 -21.75
CA THR A 101 30.23 -24.41 -21.89
C THR A 101 29.02 -23.86 -21.13
N GLU A 102 27.92 -23.65 -21.87
CA GLU A 102 26.59 -23.26 -21.40
C GLU A 102 26.40 -21.82 -20.90
N THR A 103 26.10 -20.91 -21.83
CA THR A 103 25.38 -19.65 -21.54
C THR A 103 24.03 -19.98 -20.88
N PRO A 104 23.71 -19.46 -19.68
CA PRO A 104 22.35 -19.52 -19.17
C PRO A 104 21.50 -18.60 -20.04
N VAL A 105 20.66 -19.19 -20.89
CA VAL A 105 19.59 -18.48 -21.58
C VAL A 105 18.60 -18.00 -20.50
N GLY A 106 18.60 -16.71 -20.14
CA GLY A 106 17.49 -16.14 -19.35
C GLY A 106 17.69 -14.93 -18.44
N SER A 107 18.81 -14.20 -18.45
CA SER A 107 19.04 -13.04 -17.54
C SER A 107 18.73 -11.65 -18.13
N THR A 108 18.33 -11.57 -19.40
CA THR A 108 18.07 -10.29 -20.06
C THR A 108 16.74 -9.69 -19.58
N LEU A 109 16.79 -8.42 -19.19
CA LEU A 109 15.60 -7.63 -18.84
C LEU A 109 14.65 -7.50 -20.04
N PRO A 110 13.37 -7.10 -19.85
CA PRO A 110 12.40 -6.99 -20.95
C PRO A 110 12.84 -6.11 -22.14
N ASN A 111 13.79 -5.22 -21.91
CA ASN A 111 14.40 -4.32 -22.89
C ASN A 111 15.77 -4.81 -23.42
N GLY A 112 16.23 -6.00 -23.03
CA GLY A 112 17.53 -6.55 -23.40
C GLY A 112 18.72 -6.02 -22.59
N ALA A 113 18.50 -5.15 -21.58
CA ALA A 113 19.57 -4.61 -20.77
C ALA A 113 20.12 -5.64 -19.77
N GLU A 114 21.43 -5.57 -19.55
CA GLU A 114 22.12 -6.36 -18.53
C GLU A 114 21.79 -5.83 -17.12
N PRO A 115 21.35 -6.67 -16.17
CA PRO A 115 20.99 -6.24 -14.81
C PRO A 115 22.11 -5.44 -14.11
N ALA A 116 23.37 -5.82 -14.33
CA ALA A 116 24.52 -5.14 -13.73
C ALA A 116 24.70 -3.70 -14.25
N HIS A 117 24.34 -3.43 -15.51
CA HIS A 117 24.38 -2.08 -16.09
C HIS A 117 23.30 -1.18 -15.47
N VAL A 118 22.10 -1.74 -15.26
CA VAL A 118 20.98 -1.05 -14.60
C VAL A 118 21.36 -0.68 -13.17
N SER A 119 21.85 -1.65 -12.39
CA SER A 119 22.29 -1.43 -11.01
C SER A 119 23.41 -0.40 -10.91
N LEU A 120 24.43 -0.48 -11.76
CA LEU A 120 25.54 0.49 -11.75
C LEU A 120 25.05 1.91 -12.07
N THR A 121 24.19 2.04 -13.08
CA THR A 121 23.68 3.36 -13.47
C THR A 121 22.76 3.95 -12.40
N ALA A 122 21.87 3.14 -11.81
CA ALA A 122 21.03 3.56 -10.70
C ALA A 122 21.86 3.98 -9.49
N ALA A 123 22.87 3.20 -9.11
CA ALA A 123 23.76 3.53 -7.99
C ALA A 123 24.48 4.86 -8.19
N PHE A 124 24.98 5.12 -9.41
CA PHE A 124 25.62 6.39 -9.73
C PHE A 124 24.62 7.55 -9.76
N LEU A 125 23.44 7.34 -10.34
CA LEU A 125 22.33 8.29 -10.35
C LEU A 125 21.92 8.70 -8.92
N GLY A 126 21.71 7.73 -8.04
CA GLY A 126 21.38 7.96 -6.64
C GLY A 126 22.52 8.64 -5.87
N PHE A 127 23.78 8.30 -6.15
CA PHE A 127 24.94 8.99 -5.58
C PHE A 127 24.98 10.48 -5.97
N ALA A 128 24.84 10.77 -7.26
CA ALA A 128 24.81 12.14 -7.76
C ALA A 128 23.63 12.94 -7.18
N ALA A 129 22.46 12.31 -7.05
CA ALA A 129 21.29 12.93 -6.45
C ALA A 129 21.48 13.23 -4.95
N ARG A 130 22.10 12.33 -4.18
CA ARG A 130 22.47 12.60 -2.79
C ARG A 130 23.44 13.76 -2.67
N LYS A 131 24.46 13.83 -3.53
CA LYS A 131 25.40 14.95 -3.57
C LYS A 131 24.71 16.28 -3.89
N ALA A 132 23.76 16.28 -4.84
CA ALA A 132 22.94 17.46 -5.13
C ALA A 132 22.05 17.91 -3.96
N ASN A 133 21.63 16.97 -3.09
CA ASN A 133 20.86 17.31 -1.89
C ASN A 133 21.74 17.87 -0.75
N GLU A 134 22.99 17.40 -0.63
CA GLU A 134 23.97 17.90 0.34
C GLU A 134 24.46 19.30 -0.04
N GLU A 135 24.84 19.48 -1.30
CA GLU A 135 25.40 20.71 -1.85
C GLU A 135 24.68 21.04 -3.17
N PRO A 136 23.57 21.81 -3.10
CA PRO A 136 22.80 22.17 -4.28
C PRO A 136 23.62 23.06 -5.22
N ASP A 137 24.10 22.47 -6.32
CA ASP A 137 24.86 23.16 -7.35
C ASP A 137 24.28 22.88 -8.75
N ALA A 138 24.16 23.90 -9.59
CA ALA A 138 23.49 23.81 -10.88
C ALA A 138 24.15 22.78 -11.83
N PRO A 139 25.49 22.77 -12.01
CA PRO A 139 26.23 21.70 -12.66
C PRO A 139 25.92 20.27 -12.18
N ILE A 140 25.85 20.06 -10.85
CA ILE A 140 25.53 18.73 -10.28
C ILE A 140 24.08 18.34 -10.66
N ILE A 141 23.13 19.25 -10.51
CA ILE A 141 21.72 19.01 -10.87
C ILE A 141 21.57 18.70 -12.36
N ASP A 142 22.31 19.38 -13.23
CA ASP A 142 22.28 19.12 -14.67
C ASP A 142 22.89 17.75 -15.02
N CYS A 143 23.90 17.29 -14.27
CA CYS A 143 24.41 15.92 -14.37
C CYS A 143 23.36 14.88 -13.94
N VAL A 144 22.66 15.10 -12.81
CA VAL A 144 21.56 14.23 -12.36
C VAL A 144 20.46 14.15 -13.42
N LYS A 145 20.09 15.28 -14.03
CA LYS A 145 19.10 15.31 -15.12
C LYS A 145 19.55 14.53 -16.35
N ALA A 146 20.82 14.65 -16.72
CA ALA A 146 21.39 13.89 -17.84
C ALA A 146 21.39 12.38 -17.56
N LEU A 147 21.79 11.97 -16.35
CA LEU A 147 21.73 10.58 -15.89
C LEU A 147 20.30 10.03 -15.86
N TRP A 148 19.33 10.80 -15.37
CA TRP A 148 17.93 10.44 -15.39
C TRP A 148 17.42 10.18 -16.82
N THR A 149 17.74 11.11 -17.73
CA THR A 149 17.35 11.01 -19.14
C THR A 149 17.95 9.77 -19.79
N PHE A 150 19.25 9.52 -19.55
CA PHE A 150 19.94 8.32 -20.01
C PHE A 150 19.31 7.04 -19.44
N PHE A 151 19.04 7.00 -18.14
CA PHE A 151 18.44 5.84 -17.48
C PHE A 151 17.09 5.48 -18.09
N HIS A 152 16.24 6.47 -18.34
CA HIS A 152 14.95 6.26 -18.98
C HIS A 152 15.08 5.81 -20.44
N SER A 153 15.99 6.42 -21.21
CA SER A 153 16.16 6.07 -22.62
C SER A 153 16.75 4.68 -22.81
N GLU A 154 17.69 4.29 -21.96
CA GLU A 154 18.42 3.01 -22.09
C GLU A 154 17.66 1.85 -21.44
N TYR A 155 17.08 2.08 -20.25
CA TYR A 155 16.57 0.99 -19.42
C TYR A 155 15.05 0.90 -19.35
N LEU A 156 14.35 2.01 -19.52
CA LEU A 156 12.90 2.05 -19.39
C LEU A 156 12.18 2.23 -20.74
N THR A 157 12.92 2.48 -21.82
CA THR A 157 12.35 2.61 -23.16
C THR A 157 12.72 1.38 -23.99
N VAL A 158 11.75 0.50 -24.24
CA VAL A 158 11.91 -0.70 -25.08
C VAL A 158 11.84 -0.32 -26.57
N SER A 159 10.98 0.64 -26.94
CA SER A 159 10.91 1.21 -28.28
C SER A 159 10.34 2.63 -28.24
N LYS A 160 10.33 3.33 -29.37
CA LYS A 160 9.74 4.69 -29.47
C LYS A 160 8.29 4.79 -28.96
N SER A 161 7.56 3.67 -28.90
CA SER A 161 6.17 3.60 -28.43
C SER A 161 5.96 2.63 -27.27
N ASN A 162 7.03 2.07 -26.69
CA ASN A 162 6.92 1.04 -25.66
C ASN A 162 7.91 1.33 -24.51
N SER A 163 7.39 1.61 -23.32
CA SER A 163 8.19 1.88 -22.10
C SER A 163 7.82 0.92 -20.98
N VAL A 164 8.74 0.54 -20.12
CA VAL A 164 8.45 -0.26 -18.92
C VAL A 164 8.58 0.59 -17.68
N ASP A 165 7.78 0.26 -16.66
CA ASP A 165 7.91 0.91 -15.35
C ASP A 165 9.12 0.35 -14.58
N ILE A 166 9.70 1.17 -13.70
CA ILE A 166 10.85 0.76 -12.89
C ILE A 166 10.52 -0.44 -11.98
N HIS A 167 9.29 -0.57 -11.47
CA HIS A 167 8.89 -1.72 -10.67
C HIS A 167 8.85 -2.99 -11.51
N SER A 168 8.44 -2.93 -12.77
CA SER A 168 8.48 -4.09 -13.68
C SER A 168 9.92 -4.57 -13.91
N VAL A 169 10.88 -3.65 -13.99
CA VAL A 169 12.31 -3.97 -14.10
C VAL A 169 12.83 -4.56 -12.78
N ALA A 170 12.58 -3.87 -11.67
CA ALA A 170 13.12 -4.22 -10.36
C ALA A 170 12.53 -5.51 -9.76
N MET A 171 11.32 -5.90 -10.17
CA MET A 171 10.65 -7.15 -9.73
C MET A 171 11.03 -8.38 -10.58
N ASN A 172 11.95 -8.26 -11.54
CA ASN A 172 12.51 -9.41 -12.22
C ASN A 172 13.41 -10.20 -11.26
N ALA A 173 12.87 -11.24 -10.63
CA ALA A 173 13.55 -12.05 -9.63
C ALA A 173 14.77 -12.84 -10.16
N ALA A 174 14.88 -13.04 -11.48
CA ALA A 174 16.08 -13.63 -12.08
C ALA A 174 17.24 -12.61 -12.18
N ALA A 175 16.92 -11.32 -12.13
CA ALA A 175 17.86 -10.22 -12.28
C ALA A 175 18.21 -9.54 -10.95
N PHE A 176 17.26 -9.43 -10.01
CA PHE A 176 17.43 -8.69 -8.75
C PHE A 176 16.88 -9.46 -7.55
N ASP A 177 17.73 -9.67 -6.54
CA ASP A 177 17.30 -10.07 -5.20
C ASP A 177 16.63 -8.92 -4.45
N GLU A 178 16.15 -9.18 -3.23
CA GLU A 178 15.42 -8.20 -2.42
C GLU A 178 16.25 -6.97 -2.05
N GLU A 179 17.53 -7.14 -1.71
CA GLU A 179 18.43 -6.05 -1.31
C GLU A 179 18.80 -5.17 -2.51
N SER A 180 19.11 -5.80 -3.64
CA SER A 180 19.42 -5.13 -4.91
C SER A 180 18.21 -4.37 -5.44
N ARG A 181 17.00 -4.96 -5.36
CA ARG A 181 15.74 -4.30 -5.71
C ARG A 181 15.49 -3.07 -4.85
N THR A 182 15.65 -3.20 -3.53
CA THR A 182 15.47 -2.10 -2.57
C THR A 182 16.40 -0.95 -2.91
N THR A 183 17.68 -1.26 -3.15
CA THR A 183 18.69 -0.25 -3.49
C THR A 183 18.38 0.43 -4.83
N LEU A 184 18.04 -0.33 -5.86
CA LEU A 184 17.69 0.17 -7.19
C LEU A 184 16.53 1.18 -7.13
N LEU A 185 15.43 0.80 -6.48
CA LEU A 185 14.25 1.67 -6.36
C LEU A 185 14.57 2.90 -5.50
N CYS A 186 15.32 2.74 -4.41
CA CYS A 186 15.67 3.85 -3.52
C CYS A 186 16.55 4.88 -4.25
N ASP A 187 17.56 4.43 -4.99
CA ASP A 187 18.43 5.32 -5.77
C ASP A 187 17.65 6.03 -6.90
N TYR A 188 16.76 5.30 -7.59
CA TYR A 188 15.88 5.86 -8.62
C TYR A 188 14.98 6.96 -8.05
N PHE A 189 14.25 6.67 -6.97
CA PHE A 189 13.35 7.66 -6.36
C PHE A 189 14.10 8.79 -5.64
N THR A 190 15.36 8.57 -5.25
CA THR A 190 16.22 9.66 -4.73
C THR A 190 16.42 10.70 -5.81
N ALA A 191 16.79 10.28 -7.03
CA ALA A 191 16.97 11.20 -8.14
C ALA A 191 15.66 11.87 -8.57
N TYR A 192 14.54 11.12 -8.58
CA TYR A 192 13.22 11.68 -8.84
C TYR A 192 12.90 12.85 -7.90
N VAL A 193 12.99 12.63 -6.58
CA VAL A 193 12.68 13.65 -5.57
C VAL A 193 13.67 14.81 -5.62
N THR A 194 14.95 14.54 -5.86
CA THR A 194 15.96 15.59 -6.02
C THR A 194 15.62 16.51 -7.19
N LEU A 195 15.28 15.96 -8.36
CA LEU A 195 14.90 16.77 -9.53
C LEU A 195 13.58 17.53 -9.31
N GLU A 196 12.62 16.90 -8.63
CA GLU A 196 11.34 17.51 -8.28
C GLU A 196 11.52 18.77 -7.41
N LYS A 197 12.35 18.69 -6.37
CA LYS A 197 12.67 19.84 -5.48
C LYS A 197 13.31 21.01 -6.21
N GLN A 198 13.98 20.76 -7.34
CA GLN A 198 14.63 21.79 -8.15
C GLN A 198 13.71 22.37 -9.23
N GLY A 199 12.41 22.04 -9.22
CA GLY A 199 11.46 22.45 -10.27
C GLY A 199 11.73 21.81 -11.62
N LYS A 200 12.57 20.76 -11.66
CA LYS A 200 12.93 19.99 -12.86
C LYS A 200 12.25 18.61 -12.84
N SER A 201 11.05 18.52 -12.26
CA SER A 201 10.31 17.28 -12.04
C SER A 201 10.20 16.46 -13.33
N PRO A 202 10.84 15.28 -13.40
CA PRO A 202 10.66 14.40 -14.53
C PRO A 202 9.24 13.80 -14.50
N LEU A 203 8.61 13.66 -15.67
CA LEU A 203 7.31 13.01 -15.77
C LEU A 203 7.47 11.50 -15.57
N LEU A 204 6.73 10.95 -14.61
CA LEU A 204 6.57 9.50 -14.46
C LEU A 204 5.39 9.02 -15.30
N PRO A 205 5.48 7.83 -15.93
CA PRO A 205 4.37 7.28 -16.68
C PRO A 205 3.23 6.86 -15.74
N THR A 206 1.99 7.17 -16.12
CA THR A 206 0.82 6.69 -15.38
C THR A 206 0.51 5.23 -15.76
N PRO A 207 0.35 4.31 -14.78
CA PRO A 207 -0.01 2.92 -15.02
C PRO A 207 -1.25 2.72 -15.88
N LYS A 208 -1.27 1.62 -16.64
CA LYS A 208 -2.33 1.32 -17.61
C LYS A 208 -3.70 1.23 -16.95
N LEU A 209 -3.78 0.55 -15.80
CA LEU A 209 -5.02 0.38 -15.03
C LEU A 209 -5.61 1.74 -14.64
N LEU A 210 -4.79 2.65 -14.12
CA LEU A 210 -5.23 4.00 -13.72
C LEU A 210 -5.69 4.83 -14.93
N ASN A 211 -5.02 4.67 -16.08
CA ASN A 211 -5.45 5.29 -17.34
C ASN A 211 -6.78 4.72 -17.86
N LEU A 212 -7.00 3.40 -17.74
CA LEU A 212 -8.30 2.80 -18.08
C LEU A 212 -9.41 3.30 -17.16
N ALA A 213 -9.11 3.46 -15.87
CA ALA A 213 -10.06 3.98 -14.90
C ALA A 213 -10.47 5.43 -15.19
N ARG A 214 -9.49 6.29 -15.50
CA ARG A 214 -9.77 7.67 -15.97
C ARG A 214 -10.73 7.70 -17.17
N ASN A 215 -10.61 6.74 -18.07
CA ASN A 215 -11.40 6.67 -19.31
C ASN A 215 -12.70 5.85 -19.15
N GLY A 216 -13.08 5.47 -17.93
CA GLY A 216 -14.29 4.67 -17.66
C GLY A 216 -14.24 3.24 -18.21
N LYS A 217 -13.06 2.72 -18.53
CA LYS A 217 -12.85 1.36 -19.07
C LYS A 217 -12.52 0.33 -17.99
N ALA A 218 -12.27 0.77 -16.77
CA ALA A 218 -12.07 -0.04 -15.58
C ALA A 218 -12.64 0.70 -14.37
N GLY A 219 -13.30 0.00 -13.45
CA GLY A 219 -13.60 0.54 -12.12
C GLY A 219 -12.59 0.02 -11.10
N ILE A 220 -12.09 0.90 -10.23
CA ILE A 220 -11.13 0.56 -9.17
C ILE A 220 -11.75 0.89 -7.80
N PHE A 221 -11.58 0.00 -6.83
CA PHE A 221 -12.02 0.20 -5.45
C PHE A 221 -10.85 0.01 -4.47
N ALA A 222 -10.66 0.90 -3.52
CA ALA A 222 -9.56 0.84 -2.56
C ALA A 222 -9.96 0.04 -1.29
N LEU A 223 -9.06 -0.83 -0.85
CA LEU A 223 -9.21 -1.63 0.36
C LEU A 223 -8.09 -1.30 1.34
N PHE A 224 -8.44 -1.17 2.61
CA PHE A 224 -7.50 -1.03 3.71
C PHE A 224 -7.71 -2.13 4.74
N GLY A 225 -6.63 -2.74 5.22
CA GLY A 225 -6.70 -3.82 6.21
C GLY A 225 -6.88 -3.32 7.64
N GLY A 226 -6.91 -4.26 8.58
CA GLY A 226 -6.88 -3.99 10.02
C GLY A 226 -5.89 -4.92 10.72
N GLN A 227 -6.02 -5.04 12.04
CA GLN A 227 -5.28 -6.05 12.79
C GLN A 227 -5.74 -7.46 12.42
N GLY A 228 -4.81 -8.40 12.38
CA GLY A 228 -5.07 -9.78 11.99
C GLY A 228 -4.01 -10.70 12.56
N THR A 229 -3.64 -11.74 11.81
CA THR A 229 -2.63 -12.73 12.25
C THR A 229 -1.19 -12.26 12.10
N ASN A 230 -0.94 -11.08 11.52
CA ASN A 230 0.40 -10.57 11.26
C ASN A 230 0.96 -9.78 12.46
N GLU A 231 1.77 -10.45 13.29
CA GLU A 231 2.48 -9.83 14.41
C GLU A 231 3.72 -9.03 13.99
N VAL A 232 4.17 -9.20 12.74
CA VAL A 232 5.40 -8.58 12.19
C VAL A 232 5.09 -7.48 11.17
N TYR A 233 3.94 -6.81 11.30
CA TYR A 233 3.48 -5.75 10.40
C TYR A 233 4.52 -4.62 10.23
N PHE A 234 5.36 -4.35 11.25
CA PHE A 234 6.38 -3.31 11.19
C PHE A 234 7.45 -3.60 10.13
N ASN A 235 7.70 -4.86 9.78
CA ASN A 235 8.65 -5.22 8.73
C ASN A 235 8.21 -4.64 7.37
N GLU A 236 6.91 -4.55 7.11
CA GLU A 236 6.39 -3.93 5.89
C GLU A 236 6.69 -2.43 5.86
N LEU A 237 6.52 -1.73 7.00
CA LEU A 237 6.91 -0.32 7.11
C LEU A 237 8.42 -0.14 6.93
N GLN A 238 9.23 -1.03 7.49
CA GLN A 238 10.69 -1.01 7.32
C GLN A 238 11.10 -1.17 5.86
N VAL A 239 10.47 -2.09 5.12
CA VAL A 239 10.78 -2.28 3.69
C VAL A 239 10.29 -1.12 2.85
N LEU A 240 9.08 -0.58 3.12
CA LEU A 240 8.60 0.64 2.46
C LEU A 240 9.55 1.82 2.72
N PHE A 241 10.01 1.99 3.96
CA PHE A 241 10.96 3.03 4.32
C PHE A 241 12.31 2.86 3.64
N ASN A 242 12.86 1.65 3.60
CA ASN A 242 14.15 1.41 2.96
C ASN A 242 14.09 1.59 1.44
N THR A 243 13.02 1.08 0.81
CA THR A 243 12.85 1.09 -0.65
C THR A 243 12.48 2.47 -1.18
N TYR A 244 11.62 3.20 -0.47
CA TYR A 244 11.05 4.46 -0.94
C TYR A 244 11.41 5.64 -0.04
N ARG A 245 12.49 5.54 0.74
CA ARG A 245 12.93 6.56 1.71
C ARG A 245 12.74 8.00 1.24
N PRO A 246 13.18 8.39 0.03
CA PRO A 246 13.07 9.77 -0.44
C PRO A 246 11.62 10.27 -0.54
N LEU A 247 10.66 9.37 -0.81
CA LEU A 247 9.24 9.68 -0.95
C LEU A 247 8.53 9.76 0.41
N VAL A 248 8.97 8.97 1.40
CA VAL A 248 8.17 8.68 2.61
C VAL A 248 8.78 9.23 3.89
N GLU A 249 10.11 9.44 3.95
CA GLU A 249 10.80 9.89 5.15
C GLU A 249 10.29 11.23 5.68
N PRO A 250 9.99 12.26 4.86
CA PRO A 250 9.41 13.51 5.36
C PRO A 250 8.12 13.29 6.15
N LEU A 251 7.20 12.49 5.60
CA LEU A 251 5.94 12.15 6.27
C LEU A 251 6.19 11.38 7.57
N ILE A 252 7.11 10.41 7.57
CA ILE A 252 7.44 9.60 8.75
C ILE A 252 8.04 10.46 9.86
N VAL A 253 8.87 11.45 9.55
CA VAL A 253 9.40 12.39 10.55
C VAL A 253 8.27 13.19 11.20
N ILE A 254 7.32 13.68 10.41
CA ILE A 254 6.19 14.47 10.91
C ILE A 254 5.24 13.58 11.74
N ALA A 255 4.90 12.40 11.24
CA ALA A 255 4.13 11.40 11.95
C ALA A 255 4.78 11.00 13.29
N THR A 256 6.10 10.82 13.30
CA THR A 256 6.86 10.49 14.53
C THR A 256 6.72 11.61 15.56
N LYS A 257 6.88 12.88 15.17
CA LYS A 257 6.72 14.02 16.07
C LYS A 257 5.30 14.10 16.66
N THR A 258 4.28 13.91 15.82
CA THR A 258 2.88 13.87 16.27
C THR A 258 2.65 12.75 17.29
N LEU A 259 3.12 11.54 16.98
CA LEU A 259 2.96 10.38 17.85
C LEU A 259 3.70 10.54 19.18
N GLN A 260 4.90 11.14 19.16
CA GLN A 260 5.64 11.46 20.38
C GLN A 260 4.91 12.49 21.24
N ALA A 261 4.34 13.55 20.65
CA ALA A 261 3.54 14.52 21.39
C ALA A 261 2.31 13.86 22.06
N HIS A 262 1.65 12.93 21.38
CA HIS A 262 0.55 12.16 21.97
C HIS A 262 1.02 11.22 23.09
N VAL A 263 2.20 10.60 22.97
CA VAL A 263 2.82 9.79 24.04
C VAL A 263 3.14 10.64 25.26
N GLU A 264 3.68 11.84 25.06
CA GLU A 264 3.97 12.80 26.14
C GLU A 264 2.67 13.17 26.88
N GLN A 265 1.61 13.51 26.14
CA GLN A 265 0.30 13.79 26.73
C GLN A 265 -0.25 12.57 27.48
N ALA A 266 -0.22 11.38 26.88
CA ALA A 266 -0.70 10.16 27.53
C ALA A 266 0.09 9.82 28.79
N THR A 267 1.38 10.13 28.82
CA THR A 267 2.25 9.98 29.99
C THR A 267 1.82 10.91 31.12
N LEU A 268 1.51 12.17 30.83
CA LEU A 268 0.96 13.12 31.80
C LEU A 268 -0.41 12.68 32.34
N GLU A 269 -1.19 11.98 31.52
CA GLU A 269 -2.48 11.38 31.91
C GLU A 269 -2.35 10.04 32.66
N GLY A 270 -1.13 9.60 33.00
CA GLY A 270 -0.87 8.38 33.77
C GLY A 270 -0.84 7.08 32.96
N PHE A 271 -0.78 7.15 31.63
CA PHE A 271 -0.76 6.01 30.71
C PHE A 271 0.66 5.68 30.21
N SER A 272 1.68 5.92 31.03
CA SER A 272 3.10 5.80 30.64
C SER A 272 3.60 4.36 30.49
N SER A 273 3.00 3.40 31.22
CA SER A 273 3.43 1.99 31.23
C SER A 273 3.30 1.31 29.87
N PHE A 274 2.38 1.74 29.02
CA PHE A 274 2.18 1.24 27.67
C PHE A 274 3.12 1.85 26.64
N TYR A 275 3.92 2.86 27.03
CA TYR A 275 4.82 3.59 26.13
C TYR A 275 6.26 3.70 26.69
N LEU A 276 6.71 2.75 27.53
CA LEU A 276 8.05 2.79 28.12
C LEU A 276 9.19 2.86 27.07
N PRO A 277 9.15 2.09 25.97
CA PRO A 277 10.09 2.26 24.83
C PRO A 277 9.86 3.53 23.99
N GLY A 278 8.80 4.30 24.25
CA GLY A 278 8.38 5.44 23.44
C GLY A 278 7.75 5.04 22.10
N LEU A 279 7.56 6.03 21.23
CA LEU A 279 6.99 5.85 19.89
C LEU A 279 7.83 6.61 18.84
N ASN A 280 9.15 6.38 18.85
CA ASN A 280 10.09 7.04 17.94
C ASN A 280 10.29 6.21 16.66
N VAL A 281 9.26 6.21 15.81
CA VAL A 281 9.19 5.40 14.59
C VAL A 281 10.38 5.67 13.66
N HIS A 282 10.73 6.94 13.43
CA HIS A 282 11.87 7.30 12.58
C HIS A 282 13.20 6.77 13.12
N ALA A 283 13.44 6.84 14.43
CA ALA A 283 14.67 6.30 15.01
C ALA A 283 14.76 4.76 14.91
N TRP A 284 13.62 4.07 15.04
CA TRP A 284 13.58 2.61 14.83
C TRP A 284 13.86 2.26 13.37
N LEU A 285 13.23 2.95 12.43
CA LEU A 285 13.39 2.71 10.99
C LEU A 285 14.80 3.04 10.46
N THR A 286 15.48 4.03 11.06
CA THR A 286 16.85 4.41 10.72
C THR A 286 17.92 3.58 11.43
N GLY A 287 17.54 2.77 12.43
CA GLY A 287 18.47 2.04 13.28
C GLY A 287 19.19 2.91 14.31
N ALA A 288 18.79 4.18 14.48
CA ALA A 288 19.32 5.06 15.52
C ALA A 288 18.91 4.60 16.93
N GLN A 289 17.81 3.84 17.04
CA GLN A 289 17.38 3.13 18.24
C GLN A 289 17.06 1.68 17.90
N PRO A 290 17.27 0.73 18.85
CA PRO A 290 16.88 -0.66 18.64
C PRO A 290 15.36 -0.75 18.47
N LEU A 291 14.93 -1.65 17.58
CA LEU A 291 13.53 -1.95 17.40
C LEU A 291 12.96 -2.57 18.70
N PRO A 292 11.80 -2.11 19.21
CA PRO A 292 11.14 -2.75 20.34
C PRO A 292 10.74 -4.19 20.07
N SER A 293 10.38 -4.92 21.14
CA SER A 293 9.95 -6.31 21.01
C SER A 293 8.66 -6.47 20.20
N VAL A 294 8.47 -7.63 19.59
CA VAL A 294 7.24 -7.97 18.84
C VAL A 294 6.00 -7.79 19.71
N GLY A 295 6.05 -8.17 20.99
CA GLY A 295 4.93 -7.97 21.92
C GLY A 295 4.60 -6.50 22.19
N TYR A 296 5.61 -5.62 22.23
CA TYR A 296 5.38 -4.18 22.37
C TYR A 296 4.74 -3.59 21.11
N LEU A 297 5.31 -3.91 19.93
CA LEU A 297 4.77 -3.47 18.66
C LEU A 297 3.36 -4.02 18.41
N GLY A 298 3.07 -5.25 18.85
CA GLY A 298 1.75 -5.87 18.77
C GLY A 298 0.73 -5.33 19.78
N SER A 299 1.15 -4.57 20.80
CA SER A 299 0.22 -3.98 21.76
C SER A 299 -0.71 -2.98 21.05
N ILE A 300 -1.97 -2.90 21.48
CA ILE A 300 -2.98 -2.08 20.80
C ILE A 300 -2.61 -0.58 20.75
N PRO A 301 -2.13 0.05 21.83
CA PRO A 301 -1.77 1.46 21.81
C PRO A 301 -0.67 1.80 20.78
N VAL A 302 0.19 0.84 20.44
CA VAL A 302 1.28 0.99 19.48
C VAL A 302 0.86 0.55 18.07
N SER A 303 0.23 -0.62 17.95
CA SER A 303 -0.09 -1.21 16.64
C SER A 303 -1.14 -0.44 15.86
N LEU A 304 -2.19 0.11 16.48
CA LEU A 304 -3.21 0.85 15.73
C LEU A 304 -2.63 2.00 14.90
N PRO A 305 -1.92 2.98 15.50
CA PRO A 305 -1.34 4.07 14.71
C PRO A 305 -0.27 3.59 13.73
N LEU A 306 0.56 2.58 14.08
CA LEU A 306 1.62 2.14 13.17
C LEU A 306 1.10 1.31 11.98
N ILE A 307 0.03 0.54 12.14
CA ILE A 307 -0.65 -0.12 11.02
C ILE A 307 -1.29 0.93 10.12
N GLY A 308 -1.95 1.95 10.68
CA GLY A 308 -2.48 3.07 9.90
C GLY A 308 -1.39 3.83 9.14
N LEU A 309 -0.25 4.12 9.78
CA LEU A 309 0.91 4.74 9.13
C LEU A 309 1.42 3.88 7.98
N THR A 310 1.53 2.56 8.17
CA THR A 310 1.99 1.64 7.13
C THR A 310 1.07 1.68 5.90
N GLN A 311 -0.25 1.65 6.11
CA GLN A 311 -1.25 1.74 5.05
C GLN A 311 -1.19 3.07 4.27
N LEU A 312 -0.98 4.17 4.99
CA LEU A 312 -0.92 5.50 4.39
C LEU A 312 0.40 5.72 3.65
N VAL A 313 1.51 5.16 4.15
CA VAL A 313 2.80 5.13 3.43
C VAL A 313 2.70 4.28 2.17
N GLN A 314 2.06 3.11 2.24
CA GLN A 314 1.78 2.23 1.11
C GLN A 314 0.98 2.96 0.01
N PHE A 315 -0.05 3.70 0.41
CA PHE A 315 -0.83 4.54 -0.51
C PHE A 315 0.01 5.68 -1.09
N LEU A 316 0.79 6.39 -0.27
CA LEU A 316 1.67 7.48 -0.70
C LEU A 316 2.68 7.01 -1.75
N VAL A 317 3.31 5.85 -1.54
CA VAL A 317 4.22 5.25 -2.53
C VAL A 317 3.52 5.02 -3.85
N SER A 318 2.35 4.38 -3.82
CA SER A 318 1.58 4.07 -5.04
C SER A 318 1.15 5.32 -5.80
N LEU A 319 0.70 6.33 -5.06
CA LEU A 319 0.38 7.66 -5.56
C LEU A 319 1.58 8.32 -6.26
N ARG A 320 2.72 8.42 -5.54
CA ARG A 320 3.91 9.13 -6.02
C ARG A 320 4.57 8.42 -7.20
N ALA A 321 4.65 7.09 -7.16
CA ALA A 321 5.18 6.28 -8.23
C ALA A 321 4.34 6.33 -9.52
N SER A 322 3.04 6.64 -9.42
CA SER A 322 2.15 6.75 -10.58
C SER A 322 2.25 8.09 -11.33
N GLY A 323 3.05 9.04 -10.83
CA GLY A 323 3.17 10.39 -11.41
C GLY A 323 1.89 11.22 -11.31
N LEU A 324 1.01 10.92 -10.34
CA LEU A 324 -0.28 11.60 -10.16
C LEU A 324 -0.27 12.45 -8.89
N THR A 325 -1.07 13.52 -8.89
CA THR A 325 -1.41 14.25 -7.66
C THR A 325 -2.41 13.46 -6.81
N PRO A 326 -2.53 13.73 -5.49
CA PRO A 326 -3.51 13.04 -4.64
C PRO A 326 -4.94 13.12 -5.19
N ARG A 327 -5.36 14.31 -5.64
CA ARG A 327 -6.64 14.53 -6.33
C ARG A 327 -6.83 13.60 -7.51
N GLU A 328 -5.85 13.55 -8.42
CA GLU A 328 -5.94 12.74 -9.65
C GLU A 328 -5.93 11.24 -9.37
N PHE A 329 -5.11 10.81 -8.41
CA PHE A 329 -5.00 9.40 -8.01
C PHE A 329 -6.29 8.93 -7.34
N ARG A 330 -6.80 9.68 -6.35
CA ARG A 330 -8.10 9.41 -5.71
C ARG A 330 -9.23 9.34 -6.73
N ALA A 331 -9.24 10.24 -7.72
CA ALA A 331 -10.23 10.25 -8.80
C ALA A 331 -10.16 9.02 -9.74
N ARG A 332 -9.17 8.14 -9.60
CA ARG A 332 -9.14 6.83 -10.31
C ARG A 332 -9.95 5.76 -9.59
N PHE A 333 -10.34 6.00 -8.33
CA PHE A 333 -11.11 5.07 -7.52
C PHE A 333 -12.59 5.49 -7.52
N GLN A 334 -13.47 4.51 -7.68
CA GLN A 334 -14.92 4.72 -7.52
C GLN A 334 -15.30 4.84 -6.06
N GLY A 335 -14.55 4.18 -5.17
CA GLY A 335 -14.78 4.16 -3.74
C GLY A 335 -13.66 3.53 -2.93
N ALA A 336 -13.80 3.60 -1.62
CA ALA A 336 -12.89 2.98 -0.65
C ALA A 336 -13.66 2.35 0.52
N THR A 337 -13.05 1.39 1.19
CA THR A 337 -13.47 0.94 2.53
C THR A 337 -12.26 0.38 3.27
N GLY A 338 -12.40 0.16 4.57
CA GLY A 338 -11.34 -0.45 5.34
C GLY A 338 -11.86 -1.36 6.44
N HIS A 339 -11.22 -2.51 6.59
CA HIS A 339 -11.58 -3.50 7.58
C HIS A 339 -11.16 -3.03 8.96
N SER A 340 -12.10 -2.98 9.90
CA SER A 340 -11.87 -2.50 11.26
C SER A 340 -11.20 -1.11 11.25
N GLN A 341 -10.02 -0.95 11.85
CA GLN A 341 -9.27 0.32 11.86
C GLN A 341 -8.93 0.89 10.47
N GLY A 342 -8.92 0.06 9.42
CA GLY A 342 -8.60 0.49 8.06
C GLY A 342 -9.56 1.57 7.53
N ILE A 343 -10.76 1.68 8.10
CA ILE A 343 -11.73 2.71 7.73
C ILE A 343 -11.17 4.13 7.91
N VAL A 344 -10.26 4.33 8.87
CA VAL A 344 -9.57 5.61 9.07
C VAL A 344 -8.73 5.95 7.84
N SER A 345 -7.94 5.00 7.34
CA SER A 345 -7.12 5.18 6.14
C SER A 345 -7.99 5.45 4.90
N ALA A 346 -9.14 4.76 4.77
CA ALA A 346 -10.09 5.00 3.70
C ALA A 346 -10.64 6.45 3.71
N VAL A 347 -10.97 6.98 4.89
CA VAL A 347 -11.41 8.38 5.04
C VAL A 347 -10.28 9.35 4.74
N VAL A 348 -9.07 9.11 5.26
CA VAL A 348 -7.90 9.96 4.99
C VAL A 348 -7.65 10.10 3.48
N VAL A 349 -7.68 9.01 2.71
CA VAL A 349 -7.45 9.11 1.27
C VAL A 349 -8.61 9.77 0.54
N ALA A 350 -9.86 9.58 0.99
CA ALA A 350 -11.03 10.18 0.37
C ALA A 350 -11.10 11.71 0.56
N THR A 351 -10.58 12.23 1.68
CA THR A 351 -10.58 13.66 2.00
C THR A 351 -9.30 14.40 1.57
N SER A 352 -8.35 13.72 0.94
CA SER A 352 -7.06 14.30 0.56
C SER A 352 -7.00 14.71 -0.91
N ASP A 353 -6.61 15.96 -1.16
CA ASP A 353 -6.64 16.60 -2.48
C ASP A 353 -5.25 17.00 -2.99
N SER A 354 -4.40 17.53 -2.12
CA SER A 354 -2.99 17.84 -2.34
C SER A 354 -2.08 17.07 -1.37
N LEU A 355 -0.76 17.10 -1.57
CA LEU A 355 0.18 16.42 -0.67
C LEU A 355 0.14 17.01 0.75
N GLU A 356 -0.09 18.31 0.85
CA GLU A 356 -0.23 19.04 2.12
C GLU A 356 -1.49 18.59 2.86
N THR A 357 -2.64 18.51 2.16
CA THR A 357 -3.88 18.00 2.78
C THR A 357 -3.78 16.52 3.11
N PHE A 358 -3.05 15.73 2.30
CA PHE A 358 -2.78 14.33 2.59
C PHE A 358 -1.97 14.19 3.88
N GLU A 359 -0.87 14.92 4.02
CA GLU A 359 -0.07 14.95 5.25
C GLU A 359 -0.92 15.36 6.45
N SER A 360 -1.69 16.46 6.36
CA SER A 360 -2.57 16.91 7.43
C SER A 360 -3.60 15.85 7.83
N ASN A 361 -4.23 15.17 6.85
CA ASN A 361 -5.20 14.11 7.12
C ASN A 361 -4.54 12.85 7.69
N VAL A 362 -3.31 12.50 7.28
CA VAL A 362 -2.53 11.43 7.90
C VAL A 362 -2.33 11.74 9.39
N ILE A 363 -1.89 12.95 9.73
CA ILE A 363 -1.69 13.37 11.12
C ILE A 363 -2.98 13.27 11.95
N LYS A 364 -4.11 13.76 11.41
CA LYS A 364 -5.44 13.59 12.03
C LYS A 364 -5.79 12.12 12.26
N GLY A 365 -5.60 11.27 11.24
CA GLY A 365 -5.89 9.85 11.29
C GLY A 365 -5.03 9.10 12.31
N LEU A 366 -3.74 9.42 12.39
CA LEU A 366 -2.82 8.84 13.37
C LEU A 366 -3.16 9.27 14.80
N GLY A 367 -3.53 10.53 15.01
CA GLY A 367 -4.03 11.01 16.31
C GLY A 367 -5.31 10.26 16.72
N LEU A 368 -6.25 10.07 15.80
CA LEU A 368 -7.45 9.28 16.05
C LEU A 368 -7.13 7.82 16.41
N LEU A 369 -6.28 7.15 15.64
CA LEU A 369 -5.86 5.77 15.91
C LEU A 369 -5.12 5.63 17.24
N PHE A 370 -4.31 6.63 17.61
CA PHE A 370 -3.65 6.68 18.92
C PHE A 370 -4.68 6.73 20.05
N HIS A 371 -5.67 7.64 19.97
CA HIS A 371 -6.70 7.77 20.99
C HIS A 371 -7.63 6.56 21.07
N ILE A 372 -7.95 5.93 19.92
CA ILE A 372 -8.64 4.64 19.86
C ILE A 372 -7.84 3.58 20.61
N GLY A 373 -6.53 3.49 20.38
CA GLY A 373 -5.67 2.50 21.01
C GLY A 373 -5.58 2.68 22.51
N LYS A 374 -5.35 3.92 22.97
CA LYS A 374 -5.30 4.29 24.39
C LYS A 374 -6.61 3.97 25.10
N ARG A 375 -7.74 4.50 24.63
CA ARG A 375 -9.04 4.34 25.31
C ARG A 375 -9.60 2.93 25.19
N GLY A 376 -9.35 2.25 24.08
CA GLY A 376 -9.65 0.83 23.95
C GLY A 376 -8.93 0.01 25.02
N GLN A 377 -7.63 0.24 25.21
CA GLN A 377 -6.83 -0.48 26.19
C GLN A 377 -7.22 -0.18 27.64
N GLU A 378 -7.65 1.03 27.95
CA GLU A 378 -8.22 1.38 29.26
C GLU A 378 -9.59 0.75 29.50
N ALA A 379 -10.40 0.57 28.46
CA ALA A 379 -11.77 0.04 28.56
C ALA A 379 -11.81 -1.48 28.80
N PHE A 380 -10.78 -2.21 28.38
CA PHE A 380 -10.69 -3.66 28.58
C PHE A 380 -9.29 -4.05 29.09
N PRO A 381 -9.11 -4.21 30.41
CA PRO A 381 -7.81 -4.52 30.99
C PRO A 381 -7.36 -5.95 30.64
N ALA A 382 -6.05 -6.21 30.76
CA ALA A 382 -5.52 -7.55 30.57
C ALA A 382 -5.99 -8.49 31.69
N PHE A 383 -6.55 -9.63 31.30
CA PHE A 383 -6.96 -10.68 32.24
C PHE A 383 -5.88 -11.76 32.32
N SER A 384 -5.57 -12.21 33.54
CA SER A 384 -4.72 -13.39 33.73
C SER A 384 -5.52 -14.65 33.37
N ILE A 385 -4.89 -15.53 32.59
CA ILE A 385 -5.44 -16.83 32.21
C ILE A 385 -4.55 -17.89 32.83
N GLU A 386 -5.14 -18.94 33.40
CA GLU A 386 -4.37 -20.00 34.05
C GLU A 386 -3.44 -20.69 33.04
N PRO A 387 -2.17 -20.97 33.41
CA PRO A 387 -1.20 -21.61 32.50
C PRO A 387 -1.69 -22.92 31.89
N ALA A 388 -2.52 -23.67 32.62
CA ALA A 388 -3.13 -24.90 32.12
C ALA A 388 -4.08 -24.66 30.93
N VAL A 389 -4.87 -23.58 30.97
CA VAL A 389 -5.81 -23.20 29.89
C VAL A 389 -5.03 -22.71 28.67
N ILE A 390 -3.98 -21.93 28.89
CA ILE A 390 -3.07 -21.50 27.82
C ILE A 390 -2.41 -22.74 27.17
N GLY A 391 -1.90 -23.66 27.98
CA GLY A 391 -1.27 -24.90 27.52
C GLY A 391 -2.22 -25.78 26.71
N ASP A 392 -3.48 -25.91 27.13
CA ASP A 392 -4.52 -26.63 26.39
C ASP A 392 -4.86 -25.96 25.04
N ALA A 393 -5.02 -24.64 25.02
CA ALA A 393 -5.25 -23.87 23.79
C ALA A 393 -4.10 -24.03 22.78
N MET A 394 -2.86 -23.94 23.25
CA MET A 394 -1.67 -24.09 22.41
C MET A 394 -1.50 -25.52 21.89
N THR A 395 -1.71 -26.53 22.75
CA THR A 395 -1.58 -27.95 22.37
C THR A 395 -2.63 -28.36 21.32
N GLY A 396 -3.84 -27.78 21.37
CA GLY A 396 -4.88 -28.00 20.37
C GLY A 396 -4.66 -27.29 19.02
N GLY A 397 -3.66 -26.40 18.93
CA GLY A 397 -3.29 -25.66 17.72
C GLY A 397 -3.98 -24.31 17.53
N GLU A 398 -4.79 -23.84 18.50
CA GLU A 398 -5.54 -22.59 18.39
C GLU A 398 -4.70 -21.34 18.74
N GLY A 399 -3.54 -21.52 19.37
CA GLY A 399 -2.64 -20.44 19.77
C GLY A 399 -2.90 -19.91 21.18
N VAL A 400 -2.28 -18.79 21.52
CA VAL A 400 -2.44 -18.15 22.85
C VAL A 400 -3.83 -17.51 22.94
N PRO A 401 -4.63 -17.80 23.98
CA PRO A 401 -5.95 -17.22 24.13
C PRO A 401 -5.93 -15.69 24.20
N THR A 402 -6.79 -15.08 23.38
CA THR A 402 -7.03 -13.63 23.33
C THR A 402 -8.53 -13.36 23.25
N PRO A 403 -8.99 -12.10 23.33
CA PRO A 403 -10.41 -11.76 23.23
C PRO A 403 -11.02 -11.91 21.82
N MET A 404 -10.28 -12.41 20.83
CA MET A 404 -10.75 -12.57 19.45
C MET A 404 -10.34 -13.93 18.87
N LEU A 405 -11.34 -14.78 18.57
CA LEU A 405 -11.17 -16.12 18.01
C LEU A 405 -11.66 -16.17 16.54
N ALA A 406 -10.74 -16.36 15.59
CA ALA A 406 -11.09 -16.60 14.20
C ALA A 406 -11.60 -18.05 14.02
N VAL A 407 -12.72 -18.21 13.32
CA VAL A 407 -13.34 -19.50 12.98
C VAL A 407 -13.60 -19.54 11.47
N SER A 408 -13.02 -20.53 10.79
CA SER A 408 -13.13 -20.69 9.33
C SER A 408 -13.60 -22.08 8.93
N GLY A 409 -14.63 -22.19 8.09
CA GLY A 409 -15.17 -23.45 7.58
C GLY A 409 -16.47 -23.92 8.25
N LEU A 410 -17.07 -23.09 9.12
CA LEU A 410 -18.42 -23.33 9.66
C LEU A 410 -19.43 -22.34 9.08
N ASP A 411 -20.69 -22.77 8.99
CA ASP A 411 -21.82 -21.87 8.74
C ASP A 411 -22.17 -21.02 9.97
N GLU A 412 -22.65 -19.79 9.75
CA GLU A 412 -23.08 -18.88 10.82
C GLU A 412 -24.07 -19.56 11.80
N LYS A 413 -25.09 -20.22 11.25
CA LYS A 413 -26.13 -20.89 12.04
C LYS A 413 -25.54 -22.02 12.91
N ALA A 414 -24.55 -22.75 12.39
CA ALA A 414 -23.87 -23.80 13.13
C ALA A 414 -23.01 -23.21 14.24
N LEU A 415 -22.23 -22.16 13.96
CA LEU A 415 -21.41 -21.47 14.95
C LEU A 415 -22.26 -20.86 16.06
N ASN A 416 -23.36 -20.17 15.72
CA ASN A 416 -24.28 -19.57 16.68
C ASN A 416 -24.91 -20.61 17.63
N LYS A 417 -25.12 -21.86 17.19
CA LYS A 417 -25.58 -22.94 18.08
C LYS A 417 -24.60 -23.18 19.23
N TYR A 418 -23.29 -23.22 18.94
CA TYR A 418 -22.26 -23.42 19.96
C TYR A 418 -22.06 -22.17 20.82
N ILE A 419 -22.09 -20.98 20.21
CA ILE A 419 -22.05 -19.70 20.94
C ILE A 419 -23.22 -19.63 21.94
N ASN A 420 -24.45 -19.91 21.52
CA ASN A 420 -25.61 -19.86 22.39
C ASN A 420 -25.53 -20.89 23.53
N ALA A 421 -25.00 -22.09 23.26
CA ALA A 421 -24.75 -23.08 24.30
C ALA A 421 -23.71 -22.60 25.31
N THR A 422 -22.59 -22.03 24.84
CA THR A 422 -21.58 -21.42 25.71
C THR A 422 -22.18 -20.27 26.54
N ASN A 423 -22.93 -19.36 25.91
CA ASN A 423 -23.55 -18.21 26.56
C ASN A 423 -24.64 -18.60 27.57
N SER A 424 -25.24 -19.78 27.48
CA SER A 424 -26.21 -20.27 28.48
C SER A 424 -25.59 -20.49 29.87
N HIS A 425 -24.25 -20.52 29.94
CA HIS A 425 -23.47 -20.67 31.17
C HIS A 425 -22.78 -19.37 31.59
N LEU A 426 -23.02 -18.26 30.88
CA LEU A 426 -22.35 -16.98 31.10
C LEU A 426 -23.37 -15.89 31.42
N ASP A 427 -22.98 -14.96 32.30
CA ASP A 427 -23.75 -13.73 32.51
C ASP A 427 -23.71 -12.86 31.26
N GLU A 428 -24.72 -12.00 31.06
CA GLU A 428 -24.88 -11.17 29.85
C GLU A 428 -23.62 -10.36 29.50
N VAL A 429 -22.92 -9.85 30.52
CA VAL A 429 -21.69 -9.06 30.38
C VAL A 429 -20.47 -9.88 29.95
N ASP A 430 -20.53 -11.21 30.08
CA ASP A 430 -19.45 -12.14 29.78
C ASP A 430 -19.71 -12.96 28.50
N GLN A 431 -20.84 -12.73 27.83
CA GLN A 431 -21.25 -13.47 26.65
C GLN A 431 -20.31 -13.21 25.46
N VAL A 432 -20.08 -14.28 24.69
CA VAL A 432 -19.31 -14.24 23.45
C VAL A 432 -20.25 -14.07 22.24
N GLY A 433 -19.77 -13.46 21.17
CA GLY A 433 -20.58 -13.22 19.98
C GLY A 433 -19.75 -13.01 18.72
N ILE A 434 -20.37 -13.22 17.55
CA ILE A 434 -19.71 -12.95 16.26
C ILE A 434 -19.61 -11.43 16.06
N SER A 435 -18.39 -10.95 15.87
CA SER A 435 -18.09 -9.53 15.72
C SER A 435 -17.57 -9.19 14.31
N LEU A 436 -16.93 -10.15 13.62
CA LEU A 436 -16.50 -9.99 12.24
C LEU A 436 -17.13 -11.07 11.37
N TYR A 437 -17.88 -10.65 10.36
CA TYR A 437 -18.46 -11.47 9.30
C TYR A 437 -17.62 -11.28 8.03
N ASN A 438 -16.47 -11.95 8.02
CA ASN A 438 -15.41 -11.77 7.03
C ASN A 438 -15.72 -12.47 5.69
N GLY A 439 -16.54 -13.51 5.70
CA GLY A 439 -16.95 -14.27 4.53
C GLY A 439 -18.17 -15.14 4.84
N THR A 440 -18.60 -15.97 3.89
CA THR A 440 -19.77 -16.87 4.09
C THR A 440 -19.53 -17.97 5.12
N HIS A 441 -18.27 -18.31 5.39
CA HIS A 441 -17.86 -19.31 6.39
C HIS A 441 -16.60 -18.85 7.17
N ARG A 442 -16.39 -17.54 7.29
CA ARG A 442 -15.23 -16.95 7.97
C ARG A 442 -15.71 -15.90 8.94
N TYR A 443 -15.53 -16.17 10.22
CA TYR A 443 -16.02 -15.34 11.30
C TYR A 443 -14.92 -15.05 12.32
N VAL A 444 -15.09 -14.00 13.10
CA VAL A 444 -14.36 -13.80 14.35
C VAL A 444 -15.36 -13.66 15.47
N VAL A 445 -15.15 -14.45 16.52
CA VAL A 445 -15.94 -14.42 17.75
C VAL A 445 -15.16 -13.65 18.80
N THR A 446 -15.82 -12.69 19.45
CA THR A 446 -15.23 -11.88 20.52
C THR A 446 -15.84 -12.21 21.87
N GLY A 447 -15.03 -12.08 22.91
CA GLY A 447 -15.46 -12.11 24.30
C GLY A 447 -14.28 -12.26 25.24
N GLN A 448 -14.53 -12.55 26.52
CA GLN A 448 -13.43 -12.83 27.44
C GLN A 448 -12.63 -14.05 26.97
N PRO A 449 -11.28 -14.01 27.03
CA PRO A 449 -10.44 -15.13 26.57
C PRO A 449 -10.82 -16.48 27.18
N ARG A 450 -11.18 -16.50 28.47
CA ARG A 450 -11.62 -17.71 29.18
C ARG A 450 -12.92 -18.29 28.60
N ALA A 451 -13.91 -17.44 28.32
CA ALA A 451 -15.16 -17.85 27.70
C ALA A 451 -14.93 -18.41 26.29
N LEU A 452 -14.05 -17.77 25.51
CA LEU A 452 -13.64 -18.26 24.19
C LEU A 452 -12.92 -19.62 24.26
N CYS A 453 -12.13 -19.90 25.29
CA CYS A 453 -11.56 -21.23 25.50
C CYS A 453 -12.66 -22.29 25.73
N GLY A 454 -13.72 -21.96 26.47
CA GLY A 454 -14.88 -22.85 26.63
C GLY A 454 -15.59 -23.15 25.29
N LEU A 455 -15.72 -22.14 24.44
CA LEU A 455 -16.22 -22.32 23.06
C LEU A 455 -15.29 -23.22 22.23
N VAL A 456 -13.97 -22.99 22.30
CA VAL A 456 -12.96 -23.82 21.61
C VAL A 456 -13.09 -25.29 22.02
N THR A 457 -13.19 -25.59 23.31
CA THR A 457 -13.37 -26.96 23.81
C THR A 457 -14.62 -27.64 23.20
N SER A 458 -15.74 -26.91 23.17
CA SER A 458 -16.99 -27.41 22.60
C SER A 458 -16.90 -27.66 21.10
N LEU A 459 -16.22 -26.78 20.37
CA LEU A 459 -16.01 -26.89 18.93
C LEU A 459 -15.01 -28.02 18.58
N ARG A 460 -13.92 -28.18 19.33
CA ARG A 460 -12.94 -29.27 19.12
C ARG A 460 -13.61 -30.65 19.18
N ALA A 461 -14.57 -30.85 20.08
CA ALA A 461 -15.26 -32.13 20.24
C ALA A 461 -16.03 -32.58 18.97
N VAL A 462 -16.46 -31.63 18.15
CA VAL A 462 -17.24 -31.89 16.92
C VAL A 462 -16.43 -31.75 15.64
N ARG A 463 -15.25 -31.12 15.71
CA ARG A 463 -14.32 -30.97 14.60
C ARG A 463 -13.87 -32.35 14.09
N ALA A 464 -13.76 -32.49 12.77
CA ALA A 464 -13.07 -33.63 12.18
C ALA A 464 -11.59 -33.64 12.60
N ASP A 465 -11.03 -34.82 12.80
CA ASP A 465 -9.57 -34.95 12.94
C ASP A 465 -8.91 -34.47 11.63
N PRO A 466 -7.89 -33.60 11.64
CA PRO A 466 -7.28 -33.09 10.40
C PRO A 466 -6.82 -34.18 9.45
N ASP A 467 -6.37 -35.33 9.99
CA ASP A 467 -5.89 -36.47 9.21
C ASP A 467 -6.98 -37.52 8.90
N ALA A 468 -8.22 -37.31 9.38
CA ALA A 468 -9.30 -38.27 9.15
C ALA A 468 -9.78 -38.24 7.69
N ASN A 469 -9.58 -39.36 6.98
CA ASN A 469 -10.18 -39.55 5.66
C ASN A 469 -11.67 -39.88 5.77
N GLN A 470 -12.52 -38.90 5.48
CA GLN A 470 -13.98 -39.05 5.45
C GLN A 470 -14.54 -39.40 4.06
N GLY A 471 -13.70 -39.75 3.08
CA GLY A 471 -14.11 -40.04 1.71
C GLY A 471 -15.07 -41.23 1.58
N ARG A 472 -15.01 -42.18 2.52
CA ARG A 472 -15.93 -43.34 2.60
C ARG A 472 -17.10 -43.14 3.56
N VAL A 473 -17.20 -41.99 4.23
CA VAL A 473 -18.32 -41.63 5.11
C VAL A 473 -19.38 -40.89 4.29
N PRO A 474 -20.67 -41.29 4.34
CA PRO A 474 -21.74 -40.55 3.69
C PRO A 474 -21.73 -39.07 4.09
N PHE A 475 -21.94 -38.15 3.12
CA PHE A 475 -21.75 -36.72 3.33
C PHE A 475 -22.47 -36.17 4.57
N SER A 476 -23.73 -36.57 4.80
CA SER A 476 -24.53 -36.13 5.95
C SER A 476 -24.06 -36.64 7.31
N LEU A 477 -23.17 -37.63 7.35
CA LEU A 477 -22.61 -38.22 8.56
C LEU A 477 -21.15 -37.78 8.79
N ARG A 478 -20.60 -36.96 7.90
CA ARG A 478 -19.23 -36.43 8.05
C ARG A 478 -19.18 -35.43 9.19
N LYS A 479 -18.11 -35.46 9.97
CA LYS A 479 -17.76 -34.39 10.89
C LYS A 479 -17.36 -33.14 10.09
N PRO A 480 -17.77 -31.94 10.52
CA PRO A 480 -17.37 -30.70 9.86
C PRO A 480 -15.85 -30.49 9.95
N ASN A 481 -15.25 -30.06 8.85
CA ASN A 481 -13.86 -29.64 8.80
C ASN A 481 -13.80 -28.11 8.86
N PHE A 482 -13.16 -27.58 9.90
CA PHE A 482 -13.04 -26.15 10.13
C PHE A 482 -11.82 -25.87 11.00
N THR A 483 -11.32 -24.65 10.97
CA THR A 483 -10.19 -24.18 11.77
C THR A 483 -10.62 -23.12 12.76
N MET A 484 -9.88 -23.06 13.87
CA MET A 484 -10.04 -22.06 14.91
C MET A 484 -8.66 -21.54 15.29
N ARG A 485 -8.51 -20.23 15.44
CA ARG A 485 -7.24 -19.62 15.86
C ARG A 485 -7.49 -18.31 16.59
N PHE A 486 -6.88 -18.14 17.75
CA PHE A 486 -6.86 -16.85 18.43
C PHE A 486 -6.04 -15.84 17.63
N LEU A 487 -6.58 -14.63 17.49
CA LEU A 487 -5.90 -13.53 16.84
C LEU A 487 -5.00 -12.82 17.85
N PRO A 488 -3.82 -12.33 17.48
CA PRO A 488 -2.93 -11.59 18.37
C PRO A 488 -3.42 -10.15 18.59
N VAL A 489 -4.63 -10.02 19.09
CA VAL A 489 -5.35 -8.77 19.34
C VAL A 489 -5.92 -8.84 20.75
N ASN A 490 -5.49 -7.94 21.62
CA ASN A 490 -5.82 -7.98 23.06
C ASN A 490 -7.05 -7.15 23.44
N LEU A 491 -7.87 -6.75 22.46
CA LEU A 491 -9.15 -6.08 22.68
C LEU A 491 -10.29 -6.79 21.94
N PRO A 492 -11.47 -6.90 22.56
CA PRO A 492 -12.66 -7.44 21.92
C PRO A 492 -13.32 -6.37 21.02
N PHE A 493 -12.66 -5.97 19.94
CA PHE A 493 -13.22 -4.98 19.00
C PHE A 493 -14.55 -5.43 18.41
N HIS A 494 -15.35 -4.47 17.95
CA HIS A 494 -16.65 -4.71 17.29
C HIS A 494 -17.67 -5.43 18.18
N SER A 495 -17.64 -5.16 19.48
CA SER A 495 -18.42 -5.90 20.47
C SER A 495 -19.04 -5.00 21.55
N PRO A 496 -20.09 -5.48 22.23
CA PRO A 496 -20.71 -4.75 23.34
C PRO A 496 -19.76 -4.38 24.48
N TYR A 497 -18.63 -5.08 24.64
CA TYR A 497 -17.61 -4.79 25.66
C TYR A 497 -17.03 -3.37 25.54
N LEU A 498 -17.05 -2.79 24.34
CA LEU A 498 -16.47 -1.47 24.08
C LEU A 498 -17.54 -0.40 23.85
N ARG A 499 -18.81 -0.68 24.21
CA ARG A 499 -19.89 0.30 24.13
C ARG A 499 -19.59 1.50 25.03
N GLY A 500 -19.83 2.71 24.51
CA GLY A 500 -19.56 3.96 25.22
C GLY A 500 -18.11 4.48 25.11
N VAL A 501 -17.16 3.64 24.64
CA VAL A 501 -15.78 4.10 24.37
C VAL A 501 -15.76 5.15 23.26
N SER A 502 -16.59 4.96 22.23
CA SER A 502 -16.79 5.93 21.14
C SER A 502 -17.22 7.31 21.65
N ASP A 503 -18.21 7.37 22.54
CA ASP A 503 -18.70 8.64 23.12
C ASP A 503 -17.64 9.30 24.01
N ARG A 504 -16.91 8.49 24.78
CA ARG A 504 -15.81 8.98 25.62
C ARG A 504 -14.72 9.65 24.78
N ILE A 505 -14.23 8.99 23.73
CA ILE A 505 -13.22 9.57 22.82
C ILE A 505 -13.75 10.85 22.17
N ALA A 506 -14.98 10.82 21.64
CA ALA A 506 -15.55 11.98 20.97
C ALA A 506 -15.68 13.18 21.91
N SER A 507 -16.15 12.97 23.14
CA SER A 507 -16.31 14.05 24.13
C SER A 507 -14.99 14.57 24.70
N GLU A 508 -14.00 13.70 24.90
CA GLU A 508 -12.77 14.05 25.62
C GLU A 508 -11.72 14.69 24.71
N TYR A 509 -11.58 14.20 23.47
CA TYR A 509 -10.54 14.63 22.54
C TYR A 509 -11.07 15.47 21.38
N TYR A 510 -12.35 15.36 21.07
CA TYR A 510 -12.91 15.91 19.82
C TYR A 510 -14.21 16.71 20.03
N SER A 511 -14.46 17.20 21.25
CA SER A 511 -15.62 18.05 21.51
C SER A 511 -15.49 19.36 20.75
N GLY A 512 -16.43 19.61 19.83
CA GLY A 512 -16.40 20.78 18.94
C GLY A 512 -15.32 20.72 17.84
N VAL A 513 -14.71 19.55 17.61
CA VAL A 513 -13.70 19.35 16.56
C VAL A 513 -14.26 18.38 15.52
N ASP A 514 -14.53 18.90 14.33
CA ASP A 514 -14.82 18.08 13.15
C ASP A 514 -13.51 17.71 12.46
N LEU A 515 -13.04 16.46 12.69
CA LEU A 515 -11.84 15.96 11.98
C LEU A 515 -12.04 15.94 10.46
N TRP A 516 -13.23 15.50 10.04
CA TRP A 516 -13.73 15.47 8.66
C TRP A 516 -15.25 15.60 8.64
N SER A 517 -15.76 16.34 7.65
CA SER A 517 -17.19 16.37 7.32
C SER A 517 -17.55 15.37 6.21
N PRO A 518 -18.81 14.89 6.13
CA PRO A 518 -19.27 14.06 5.02
C PRO A 518 -19.04 14.68 3.63
N GLU A 519 -19.12 16.01 3.52
CA GLU A 519 -18.93 16.76 2.29
C GLU A 519 -17.47 16.77 1.79
N GLU A 520 -16.50 16.55 2.67
CA GLU A 520 -15.07 16.46 2.29
C GLU A 520 -14.72 15.15 1.58
N LEU A 521 -15.55 14.12 1.72
CA LEU A 521 -15.33 12.81 1.09
C LEU A 521 -15.59 12.90 -0.42
N ALA A 522 -14.52 12.98 -1.21
CA ALA A 522 -14.63 13.15 -2.66
C ALA A 522 -14.99 11.86 -3.42
N ILE A 523 -14.78 10.70 -2.80
CA ILE A 523 -15.22 9.39 -3.28
C ILE A 523 -16.07 8.73 -2.20
N GLU A 524 -16.86 7.71 -2.56
CA GLU A 524 -17.60 6.96 -1.53
C GLU A 524 -16.63 6.30 -0.55
N VAL A 525 -16.98 6.34 0.73
CA VAL A 525 -16.35 5.51 1.75
C VAL A 525 -17.42 4.63 2.35
N ARG A 526 -17.29 3.32 2.23
CA ARG A 526 -18.35 2.39 2.63
C ARG A 526 -18.23 2.00 4.09
N ASP A 527 -19.33 2.17 4.83
CA ASP A 527 -19.48 1.73 6.23
C ASP A 527 -19.33 0.21 6.32
N THR A 528 -18.55 -0.24 7.29
CA THR A 528 -18.21 -1.64 7.51
C THR A 528 -19.35 -2.49 8.06
N PHE A 529 -20.38 -1.88 8.65
CA PHE A 529 -21.52 -2.55 9.25
C PHE A 529 -22.65 -2.79 8.25
N ASP A 530 -23.06 -1.78 7.48
CA ASP A 530 -24.19 -1.87 6.56
C ASP A 530 -23.83 -1.72 5.08
N GLY A 531 -22.62 -1.26 4.76
CA GLY A 531 -22.15 -1.02 3.40
C GLY A 531 -22.68 0.28 2.79
N SER A 532 -23.30 1.15 3.58
CA SER A 532 -23.76 2.48 3.16
C SER A 532 -22.59 3.44 2.94
N ASP A 533 -22.84 4.56 2.26
CA ASP A 533 -21.82 5.56 1.97
C ASP A 533 -21.77 6.61 3.10
N LEU A 534 -20.59 6.78 3.71
CA LEU A 534 -20.37 7.73 4.80
C LEU A 534 -20.67 9.19 4.42
N ARG A 535 -20.72 9.53 3.12
CA ARG A 535 -21.20 10.85 2.65
C ARG A 535 -22.65 11.14 3.07
N ALA A 536 -23.45 10.10 3.32
CA ALA A 536 -24.82 10.24 3.79
C ALA A 536 -24.93 10.42 5.31
N HIS A 537 -23.85 10.27 6.08
CA HIS A 537 -23.87 10.26 7.55
C HIS A 537 -23.83 11.67 8.15
N LYS A 538 -24.76 12.54 7.73
CA LYS A 538 -24.78 13.96 8.15
C LYS A 538 -25.12 14.17 9.62
N GLU A 539 -26.00 13.32 10.18
CA GLU A 539 -26.43 13.43 11.58
C GLU A 539 -25.46 12.78 12.56
N GLU A 540 -24.98 11.57 12.25
CA GLU A 540 -23.99 10.87 13.10
C GLU A 540 -22.61 11.53 12.99
N GLY A 541 -22.24 12.03 11.81
CA GLY A 541 -20.91 12.55 11.51
C GLY A 541 -19.89 11.44 11.24
N VAL A 542 -18.84 11.78 10.49
CA VAL A 542 -17.81 10.81 10.06
C VAL A 542 -17.04 10.24 11.24
N LEU A 543 -16.59 11.11 12.17
CA LEU A 543 -15.81 10.69 13.35
C LEU A 543 -16.56 9.68 14.22
N ARG A 544 -17.81 9.97 14.59
CA ARG A 544 -18.60 9.10 15.44
C ARG A 544 -18.92 7.77 14.75
N SER A 545 -19.21 7.81 13.45
CA SER A 545 -19.40 6.60 12.65
C SER A 545 -18.15 5.72 12.64
N ILE A 546 -16.95 6.29 12.37
CA ILE A 546 -15.67 5.57 12.44
C ILE A 546 -15.48 4.90 13.80
N LEU A 547 -15.65 5.64 14.89
CA LEU A 547 -15.46 5.13 16.25
C LEU A 547 -16.39 3.94 16.52
N ARG A 548 -17.66 4.05 16.14
CA ARG A 548 -18.62 2.96 16.34
C ARG A 548 -18.35 1.74 15.47
N GLN A 549 -17.91 1.94 14.23
CA GLN A 549 -17.48 0.87 13.34
C GLN A 549 -16.29 0.08 13.91
N ILE A 550 -15.41 0.73 14.68
CA ILE A 550 -14.25 0.09 15.30
C ILE A 550 -14.59 -0.55 16.66
N PHE A 551 -15.38 0.12 17.50
CA PHE A 551 -15.62 -0.33 18.87
C PHE A 551 -16.80 -1.29 19.04
N ASP A 552 -18.02 -0.88 18.70
CA ASP A 552 -19.24 -1.59 19.12
C ASP A 552 -20.05 -2.22 17.99
N ARG A 553 -19.88 -1.78 16.74
CA ARG A 553 -20.59 -2.35 15.59
C ARG A 553 -19.80 -3.52 14.98
N PRO A 554 -20.48 -4.65 14.67
CA PRO A 554 -19.89 -5.73 13.90
C PRO A 554 -19.40 -5.28 12.51
N VAL A 555 -18.39 -5.95 11.97
CA VAL A 555 -17.98 -5.77 10.57
C VAL A 555 -18.70 -6.80 9.70
N HIS A 556 -19.44 -6.34 8.71
CA HIS A 556 -20.02 -7.16 7.65
C HIS A 556 -19.24 -6.96 6.34
N TRP A 557 -18.09 -7.62 6.24
CA TRP A 557 -17.13 -7.35 5.16
C TRP A 557 -17.69 -7.60 3.76
N ILE A 558 -18.53 -8.63 3.59
CA ILE A 558 -19.21 -8.89 2.30
C ILE A 558 -20.10 -7.71 1.90
N LYS A 559 -20.78 -7.04 2.85
CA LYS A 559 -21.63 -5.88 2.55
C LYS A 559 -20.79 -4.67 2.16
N ALA A 560 -19.77 -4.36 2.96
CA ALA A 560 -18.85 -3.25 2.72
C ALA A 560 -18.09 -3.39 1.38
N THR A 561 -17.81 -4.62 0.96
CA THR A 561 -17.13 -4.93 -0.31
C THR A 561 -18.06 -5.44 -1.40
N ASN A 562 -19.39 -5.26 -1.25
CA ASN A 562 -20.34 -5.60 -2.30
C ASN A 562 -20.31 -4.53 -3.42
N VAL A 563 -19.20 -4.47 -4.14
CA VAL A 563 -18.91 -3.45 -5.14
C VAL A 563 -19.86 -3.53 -6.35
N ASP A 564 -20.06 -2.39 -7.01
CA ASP A 564 -20.84 -2.28 -8.24
C ASP A 564 -20.25 -3.16 -9.36
N PRO A 565 -21.06 -3.71 -10.29
CA PRO A 565 -20.56 -4.49 -11.42
C PRO A 565 -19.58 -3.74 -12.35
N SER A 566 -19.50 -2.41 -12.30
CA SER A 566 -18.49 -1.63 -13.01
C SER A 566 -17.11 -1.65 -12.35
N VAL A 567 -17.02 -2.02 -11.06
CA VAL A 567 -15.74 -2.29 -10.40
C VAL A 567 -15.14 -3.57 -10.98
N THR A 568 -13.97 -3.43 -11.57
CA THR A 568 -13.20 -4.50 -12.19
C THR A 568 -11.98 -4.89 -11.37
N HIS A 569 -11.49 -3.96 -10.53
CA HIS A 569 -10.29 -4.14 -9.73
C HIS A 569 -10.50 -3.62 -8.31
N CYS A 570 -9.98 -4.34 -7.33
CA CYS A 570 -9.75 -3.81 -5.98
C CYS A 570 -8.25 -3.71 -5.73
N VAL A 571 -7.80 -2.65 -5.06
CA VAL A 571 -6.40 -2.48 -4.66
C VAL A 571 -6.30 -2.49 -3.15
N ASP A 572 -5.57 -3.46 -2.60
CA ASP A 572 -5.30 -3.58 -1.18
C ASP A 572 -4.04 -2.80 -0.79
N PHE A 573 -4.25 -1.75 0.00
CA PHE A 573 -3.20 -0.95 0.65
C PHE A 573 -3.00 -1.34 2.12
N GLY A 574 -3.66 -2.41 2.57
CA GLY A 574 -3.53 -3.00 3.89
C GLY A 574 -2.16 -3.65 4.14
N THR A 575 -1.90 -3.95 5.41
CA THR A 575 -0.76 -4.76 5.84
C THR A 575 -1.07 -6.26 5.69
N GLY A 576 -0.03 -7.10 5.71
CA GLY A 576 -0.13 -8.56 5.69
C GLY A 576 0.08 -9.20 4.31
N GLY A 577 0.30 -8.40 3.26
CA GLY A 577 0.52 -8.90 1.90
C GLY A 577 -0.56 -9.89 1.46
N LEU A 578 -0.15 -11.09 1.03
CA LEU A 578 -1.08 -12.17 0.63
C LEU A 578 -2.00 -12.67 1.76
N SER A 579 -1.60 -12.48 3.02
CA SER A 579 -2.41 -12.82 4.20
C SER A 579 -3.27 -11.65 4.68
N GLY A 580 -3.19 -10.50 4.00
CA GLY A 580 -3.97 -9.30 4.27
C GLY A 580 -5.42 -9.41 3.81
N ILE A 581 -6.13 -8.27 3.90
CA ILE A 581 -7.56 -8.21 3.59
C ILE A 581 -7.85 -8.44 2.09
N GLY A 582 -6.87 -8.17 1.22
CA GLY A 582 -6.96 -8.41 -0.22
C GLY A 582 -7.23 -9.88 -0.55
N GLY A 583 -6.49 -10.82 0.05
CA GLY A 583 -6.70 -12.25 -0.18
C GLY A 583 -8.08 -12.74 0.27
N LEU A 584 -8.56 -12.25 1.43
CA LEU A 584 -9.91 -12.52 1.91
C LEU A 584 -10.98 -11.95 0.96
N THR A 585 -10.77 -10.74 0.46
CA THR A 585 -11.71 -10.07 -0.45
C THR A 585 -11.73 -10.74 -1.83
N ALA A 586 -10.56 -11.15 -2.34
CA ALA A 586 -10.45 -11.89 -3.60
C ALA A 586 -11.28 -13.18 -3.56
N TYR A 587 -11.21 -13.91 -2.43
CA TYR A 587 -12.03 -15.10 -2.21
C TYR A 587 -13.53 -14.77 -2.23
N ASN A 588 -13.96 -13.71 -1.55
CA ASN A 588 -15.37 -13.31 -1.49
C ASN A 588 -15.91 -12.83 -2.86
N LEU A 589 -15.06 -12.30 -3.72
CA LEU A 589 -15.44 -11.75 -5.04
C LEU A 589 -15.20 -12.73 -6.20
N GLN A 590 -14.78 -13.97 -5.91
CA GLN A 590 -14.49 -14.96 -6.93
C GLN A 590 -15.69 -15.16 -7.88
N GLY A 591 -15.41 -15.18 -9.18
CA GLY A 591 -16.43 -15.36 -10.23
C GLY A 591 -17.25 -14.11 -10.56
N ARG A 592 -17.06 -12.99 -9.83
CA ARG A 592 -17.74 -11.71 -10.13
C ARG A 592 -17.01 -10.87 -11.19
N GLY A 593 -15.84 -11.31 -11.64
CA GLY A 593 -14.98 -10.58 -12.57
C GLY A 593 -14.22 -9.42 -11.92
N VAL A 594 -13.87 -9.53 -10.63
CA VAL A 594 -13.11 -8.51 -9.89
C VAL A 594 -11.73 -9.04 -9.54
N ARG A 595 -10.69 -8.43 -10.12
CA ARG A 595 -9.27 -8.70 -9.82
C ARG A 595 -8.87 -7.98 -8.52
N VAL A 596 -8.18 -8.64 -7.62
CA VAL A 596 -7.61 -7.97 -6.43
C VAL A 596 -6.10 -7.86 -6.58
N ILE A 597 -5.59 -6.64 -6.51
CA ILE A 597 -4.16 -6.32 -6.58
C ILE A 597 -3.70 -5.96 -5.16
N ILE A 598 -2.59 -6.55 -4.72
CA ILE A 598 -1.97 -6.23 -3.44
C ILE A 598 -0.84 -5.26 -3.70
N ALA A 599 -0.94 -4.04 -3.16
CA ALA A 599 0.06 -3.00 -3.38
C ALA A 599 1.35 -3.23 -2.57
N SER A 600 1.34 -4.12 -1.57
CA SER A 600 2.47 -4.35 -0.65
C SER A 600 3.78 -4.68 -1.36
N GLY A 601 4.80 -3.83 -1.21
CA GLY A 601 6.08 -3.88 -1.95
C GLY A 601 6.92 -5.14 -1.77
N MET A 602 6.48 -6.05 -0.90
CA MET A 602 7.16 -7.32 -0.61
C MET A 602 6.93 -8.40 -1.68
N HIS A 603 5.82 -8.32 -2.42
CA HIS A 603 5.44 -9.37 -3.36
C HIS A 603 5.79 -9.02 -4.80
N ARG A 604 6.21 -10.00 -5.59
CA ARG A 604 6.52 -9.80 -7.03
C ARG A 604 5.33 -9.29 -7.84
N GLU A 605 4.10 -9.66 -7.43
CA GLU A 605 2.86 -9.28 -8.13
C GLU A 605 2.50 -7.81 -7.89
N THR A 606 3.20 -7.13 -6.99
CA THR A 606 3.01 -5.70 -6.75
C THR A 606 3.34 -4.84 -7.97
N ALA A 607 4.19 -5.34 -8.88
CA ALA A 607 4.43 -4.70 -10.17
C ALA A 607 3.16 -4.58 -11.03
N GLU A 608 2.11 -5.39 -10.78
CA GLU A 608 0.86 -5.36 -11.55
C GLU A 608 0.16 -4.00 -11.46
N LEU A 609 0.24 -3.31 -10.32
CA LEU A 609 -0.33 -1.96 -10.17
C LEU A 609 0.36 -0.94 -11.08
N TYR A 610 1.65 -1.15 -11.37
CA TYR A 610 2.50 -0.20 -12.09
C TYR A 610 2.69 -0.53 -13.57
N ASP A 611 2.13 -1.64 -14.05
CA ASP A 611 2.29 -2.08 -15.44
C ASP A 611 1.72 -1.04 -16.42
N LEU A 612 2.53 -0.68 -17.42
CA LEU A 612 2.20 0.35 -18.42
C LEU A 612 1.42 -0.19 -19.62
N HIS A 613 1.31 -1.51 -19.77
CA HIS A 613 0.75 -2.16 -20.97
C HIS A 613 -0.32 -3.18 -20.66
N LYS A 614 -0.09 -4.04 -19.68
CA LYS A 614 -0.93 -5.18 -19.35
C LYS A 614 -1.77 -4.88 -18.12
N VAL A 615 -3.06 -5.20 -18.20
CA VAL A 615 -3.97 -5.21 -17.06
C VAL A 615 -4.60 -6.60 -17.04
N GLN A 616 -4.47 -7.31 -15.92
CA GLN A 616 -5.06 -8.63 -15.78
C GLN A 616 -6.49 -8.49 -15.29
N SER A 617 -7.42 -9.19 -15.94
CA SER A 617 -8.84 -9.18 -15.57
C SER A 617 -9.27 -10.56 -15.11
N GLU A 618 -10.14 -10.61 -14.10
CA GLU A 618 -10.84 -11.84 -13.73
C GLU A 618 -12.08 -12.03 -14.60
N GLU A 619 -12.40 -13.27 -14.92
CA GLU A 619 -13.59 -13.59 -15.71
C GLU A 619 -14.85 -13.56 -14.84
N ARG A 620 -15.91 -12.92 -15.34
CA ARG A 620 -17.23 -12.99 -14.71
C ARG A 620 -17.96 -14.24 -15.18
N TRP A 621 -18.19 -15.18 -14.25
CA TRP A 621 -18.76 -16.49 -14.57
C TRP A 621 -20.18 -16.39 -15.14
N SER A 622 -20.97 -15.42 -14.69
CA SER A 622 -22.32 -15.20 -15.23
C SER A 622 -22.32 -14.83 -16.71
N ASP A 623 -21.22 -14.27 -17.22
CA ASP A 623 -21.10 -13.80 -18.61
C ASP A 623 -20.43 -14.86 -19.48
N ALA A 624 -19.35 -15.47 -18.95
CA ALA A 624 -18.58 -16.51 -19.62
C ALA A 624 -19.35 -17.81 -19.80
N PHE A 625 -20.04 -18.26 -18.74
CA PHE A 625 -20.78 -19.53 -18.72
C PHE A 625 -22.29 -19.31 -18.88
N ARG A 626 -22.70 -18.14 -19.38
CA ARG A 626 -24.12 -17.83 -19.61
C ARG A 626 -24.71 -18.81 -20.63
N PRO A 627 -25.83 -19.51 -20.32
CA PRO A 627 -26.53 -20.32 -21.31
C PRO A 627 -26.95 -19.47 -22.52
N ARG A 628 -26.78 -20.02 -23.74
CA ARG A 628 -27.16 -19.38 -25.01
C ARG A 628 -27.96 -20.37 -25.86
N LEU A 629 -28.84 -19.85 -26.69
CA LEU A 629 -29.55 -20.61 -27.72
C LEU A 629 -28.92 -20.31 -29.08
N VAL A 630 -28.75 -21.34 -29.90
CA VAL A 630 -28.31 -21.23 -31.30
C VAL A 630 -29.28 -22.01 -32.18
N LYS A 631 -29.54 -21.51 -33.39
CA LYS A 631 -30.37 -22.19 -34.38
C LYS A 631 -29.47 -22.74 -35.47
N THR A 632 -29.66 -24.01 -35.84
CA THR A 632 -29.00 -24.59 -37.01
C THR A 632 -29.62 -24.02 -38.29
N GLU A 633 -28.79 -23.70 -39.28
CA GLU A 633 -29.24 -23.26 -40.60
C GLU A 633 -30.08 -24.31 -41.32
#